data_AF-U5W5C4-F1
#
_entry.id   AF-U5W5C4-F1
#
_cell.length_a   1.000
_cell.length_b   1.000
_cell.length_c   1.000
_cell.angle_alpha   90.00
_cell.angle_beta   90.00
_cell.angle_gamma   90.00
#
_symmetry.space_group_name_H-M   'P 1'
#
loop_
_entity.id
_entity.type
_entity.pdbx_description
1 polymer ?
#
loop_
_entity_poly.entity_id
_entity_poly.type
_entity_poly.pdbx_seq_one_letter_code
_entity_poly.pdbx_strand_id
1 'polypeptide(L)'
;MQSVDRVLARHLAYLAFIEIRSAAGGPTRTPAKTTPAEALTHIRFLSDLCHNLPLGEGRRPDRSRTRPPSRREVAMRERPMSWTWNTAGPQGQAWILAHVAKLDLDWTPPPPLPTPYVVLPPFTLQQRMRFLARWPVGTPREQRVLKVYDNTTLAAHSPQLAGLVDPGVEHYVFPDPSPYDAQSAELLCRLLLRMVDGAEVTSHVRLAPEVFAALPSSVPFWRQRLLAHRARLVERDLGLWTRDRDRVSSRA
;
A
#
# COMPACT_ATOMS: atom_id res chain seq x y z
N MET A 1 10.26 23.95 9.20
CA MET A 1 9.17 24.58 8.42
C MET A 1 8.20 23.48 8.00
N GLN A 2 6.91 23.57 8.36
CA GLN A 2 5.92 22.56 7.95
C GLN A 2 5.56 22.79 6.48
N SER A 3 5.57 21.75 5.65
CA SER A 3 5.21 21.86 4.23
C SER A 3 3.75 22.30 4.07
N VAL A 4 3.45 23.16 3.08
CA VAL A 4 2.07 23.62 2.79
C VAL A 4 1.07 22.46 2.65
N ASP A 5 1.51 21.33 2.07
CA ASP A 5 0.74 20.08 1.96
C ASP A 5 0.23 19.55 3.32
N ARG A 6 1.03 19.65 4.38
CA ARG A 6 0.66 19.16 5.72
C ARG A 6 -0.25 20.13 6.44
N VAL A 7 -0.07 21.43 6.21
CA VAL A 7 -0.97 22.46 6.71
C VAL A 7 -2.35 22.27 6.07
N LEU A 8 -2.39 22.12 4.75
CA LEU A 8 -3.63 21.81 4.02
C LEU A 8 -4.27 20.53 4.55
N ALA A 9 -3.52 19.43 4.68
CA ALA A 9 -4.05 18.16 5.16
C ALA A 9 -4.79 18.27 6.51
N ARG A 10 -4.25 19.03 7.47
CA ARG A 10 -4.89 19.24 8.77
C ARG A 10 -6.18 20.04 8.65
N HIS A 11 -6.20 21.08 7.82
CA HIS A 11 -7.41 21.87 7.56
C HIS A 11 -8.49 21.01 6.89
N LEU A 12 -8.12 20.22 5.87
CA LEU A 12 -9.04 19.31 5.21
C LEU A 12 -9.61 18.28 6.19
N ALA A 13 -8.79 17.69 7.06
CA ALA A 13 -9.29 16.76 8.06
C ALA A 13 -10.28 17.43 9.03
N TYR A 14 -9.95 18.64 9.51
CA TYR A 14 -10.84 19.41 10.37
C TYR A 14 -12.19 19.70 9.70
N LEU A 15 -12.17 20.14 8.45
CA LEU A 15 -13.39 20.43 7.67
C LEU A 15 -14.22 19.17 7.41
N ALA A 16 -13.56 18.06 7.03
CA ALA A 16 -14.22 16.78 6.85
C ALA A 16 -14.91 16.30 8.14
N PHE A 17 -14.28 16.47 9.32
CA PHE A 17 -14.92 16.14 10.59
C PHE A 17 -16.16 17.00 10.89
N ILE A 18 -16.13 18.28 10.55
CA ILE A 18 -17.31 19.15 10.68
C ILE A 18 -18.44 18.67 9.77
N GLU A 19 -18.14 18.38 8.50
CA GLU A 19 -19.13 17.89 7.54
C GLU A 19 -19.70 16.53 7.97
N ILE A 20 -18.86 15.58 8.42
CA ILE A 20 -19.30 14.29 8.95
C ILE A 20 -20.24 14.48 10.14
N ARG A 21 -19.87 15.36 11.10
CA ARG A 21 -20.71 15.64 12.28
C ARG A 21 -22.05 16.27 11.89
N SER A 22 -22.06 17.16 10.90
CA SER A 22 -23.28 17.78 10.39
C SER A 22 -24.19 16.73 9.73
N ALA A 23 -23.64 15.87 8.88
CA ALA A 23 -24.37 14.79 8.21
C ALA A 23 -24.90 13.73 9.20
N ALA A 24 -24.16 13.42 10.26
CA ALA A 24 -24.58 12.47 11.29
C ALA A 24 -25.63 13.04 12.27
N GLY A 25 -25.80 14.37 12.31
CA GLY A 25 -26.63 15.07 13.30
C GLY A 25 -28.15 14.87 13.19
N GLY A 26 -28.63 14.07 12.23
CA GLY A 26 -30.05 13.75 12.04
C GLY A 26 -30.88 14.86 11.38
N PRO A 27 -32.13 14.55 10.98
CA PRO A 27 -32.99 15.43 10.15
C PRO A 27 -33.37 16.77 10.80
N THR A 28 -33.13 16.95 12.10
CA THR A 28 -33.33 18.22 12.82
C THR A 28 -32.21 19.25 12.57
N ARG A 29 -31.06 18.84 12.02
CA ARG A 29 -29.91 19.72 11.73
C ARG A 29 -29.49 19.74 10.26
N THR A 30 -29.85 18.72 9.49
CA THR A 30 -29.59 18.68 8.06
C THR A 30 -30.74 19.39 7.34
N PRO A 31 -30.49 20.28 6.36
CA PRO A 31 -31.57 20.84 5.56
C PRO A 31 -32.41 19.69 4.98
N ALA A 32 -33.72 19.89 4.85
CA ALA A 32 -34.74 18.91 4.42
C ALA A 32 -34.51 18.25 3.03
N LYS A 33 -33.33 18.43 2.43
CA LYS A 33 -32.95 18.02 1.08
C LYS A 33 -32.03 16.79 1.03
N THR A 34 -31.43 16.36 2.14
CA THR A 34 -30.50 15.21 2.12
C THR A 34 -31.13 13.99 2.78
N THR A 35 -31.22 12.90 2.02
CA THR A 35 -31.73 11.62 2.53
C THR A 35 -30.70 10.96 3.47
N PRO A 36 -31.12 10.07 4.39
CA PRO A 36 -30.18 9.33 5.24
C PRO A 36 -29.13 8.51 4.46
N ALA A 37 -29.51 7.97 3.29
CA ALA A 37 -28.62 7.21 2.43
C ALA A 37 -27.53 8.10 1.80
N GLU A 38 -27.88 9.31 1.35
CA GLU A 38 -26.93 10.29 0.84
C GLU A 38 -25.98 10.78 1.95
N ALA A 39 -26.50 11.03 3.15
CA ALA A 39 -25.68 11.40 4.30
C ALA A 39 -24.65 10.32 4.65
N LEU A 40 -25.06 9.04 4.66
CA LEU A 40 -24.14 7.93 4.90
C LEU A 40 -23.09 7.79 3.79
N THR A 41 -23.49 8.00 2.54
CA THR A 41 -22.57 7.98 1.40
C THR A 41 -21.52 9.09 1.51
N HIS A 42 -21.95 10.30 1.88
CA HIS A 42 -21.04 11.44 2.10
C HIS A 42 -20.08 11.19 3.26
N ILE A 43 -20.56 10.65 4.38
CA ILE A 43 -19.73 10.29 5.54
C ILE A 43 -18.66 9.26 5.14
N ARG A 44 -19.03 8.22 4.39
CA ARG A 44 -18.08 7.21 3.89
C ARG A 44 -17.02 7.85 3.00
N PHE A 45 -17.45 8.65 2.03
CA PHE A 45 -16.55 9.38 1.14
C PHE A 45 -15.52 10.23 1.91
N LEU A 46 -15.96 11.05 2.87
CA LEU A 46 -15.06 11.88 3.67
C LEU A 46 -14.16 11.06 4.61
N SER A 47 -14.66 9.95 5.15
CA SER A 47 -13.87 9.06 6.00
C SER A 47 -12.72 8.42 5.20
N ASP A 48 -13.02 7.95 3.99
CA ASP A 48 -12.03 7.38 3.08
C ASP A 48 -11.00 8.43 2.65
N LEU A 49 -11.44 9.68 2.39
CA LEU A 49 -10.53 10.78 2.08
C LEU A 49 -9.61 11.09 3.26
N CYS A 50 -10.17 11.22 4.47
CA CYS A 50 -9.43 11.48 5.71
C CYS A 50 -8.40 10.41 6.04
N HIS A 51 -8.75 9.13 5.83
CA HIS A 51 -7.83 8.01 6.03
C HIS A 51 -6.54 8.16 5.21
N ASN A 52 -6.63 8.82 4.06
CA ASN A 52 -5.51 9.02 3.14
C ASN A 52 -4.74 10.33 3.38
N LEU A 53 -5.15 11.20 4.32
CA LEU A 53 -4.48 12.49 4.56
C LEU A 53 -3.15 12.32 5.33
N PRO A 54 -2.10 13.09 4.99
CA PRO A 54 -0.78 13.00 5.63
C PRO A 54 -0.73 13.73 7.00
N LEU A 55 -1.60 13.32 7.94
CA LEU A 55 -1.78 13.99 9.24
C LEU A 55 -0.64 13.76 10.24
N GLY A 56 -0.01 12.58 10.21
CA GLY A 56 1.14 12.26 11.07
C GLY A 56 2.44 12.82 10.51
N GLU A 57 3.40 13.18 11.38
CA GLU A 57 4.78 13.41 10.94
C GLU A 57 5.24 12.17 10.17
N GLY A 58 5.61 12.37 8.90
CA GLY A 58 5.86 11.24 7.98
C GLY A 58 6.79 10.25 8.65
N ARG A 59 6.47 8.94 8.55
CA ARG A 59 7.23 7.83 9.15
C ARG A 59 8.70 8.24 9.23
N ARG A 60 9.20 8.51 10.46
CA ARG A 60 10.65 8.67 10.66
C ARG A 60 11.27 7.46 9.95
N PRO A 61 12.27 7.67 9.08
CA PRO A 61 12.89 6.55 8.40
C PRO A 61 13.36 5.62 9.51
N ASP A 62 12.67 4.48 9.62
CA ASP A 62 13.07 3.45 10.54
C ASP A 62 14.52 3.16 10.19
N ARG A 63 15.44 3.42 11.13
CA ARG A 63 16.88 3.18 10.92
C ARG A 63 17.15 1.70 10.62
N SER A 64 16.16 0.82 10.85
CA SER A 64 16.18 -0.59 10.44
C SER A 64 15.91 -0.83 8.94
N ARG A 65 15.39 0.15 8.18
CA ARG A 65 15.07 -0.01 6.75
C ARG A 65 16.36 -0.12 5.93
N THR A 66 16.72 -1.35 5.65
CA THR A 66 17.79 -1.80 4.75
C THR A 66 17.59 -1.43 3.27
N ARG A 67 16.48 -0.79 2.92
CA ARG A 67 16.09 -0.46 1.55
C ARG A 67 16.18 1.06 1.32
N PRO A 68 16.71 1.53 0.18
CA PRO A 68 16.58 2.92 -0.25
C PRO A 68 15.09 3.28 -0.46
N PRO A 69 14.67 4.52 -0.19
CA PRO A 69 13.29 4.93 -0.43
C PRO A 69 12.93 4.72 -1.91
N SER A 70 11.73 4.22 -2.18
CA SER A 70 11.23 4.08 -3.55
C SER A 70 10.96 5.43 -4.19
N ARG A 71 10.79 5.45 -5.52
CA ARG A 71 10.49 6.70 -6.24
C ARG A 71 9.19 7.35 -5.75
N ARG A 72 8.17 6.53 -5.48
CA ARG A 72 6.92 7.01 -4.85
C ARG A 72 7.14 7.52 -3.43
N GLU A 73 7.96 6.85 -2.61
CA GLU A 73 8.27 7.33 -1.25
C GLU A 73 9.00 8.68 -1.28
N VAL A 74 9.90 8.90 -2.24
CA VAL A 74 10.57 10.19 -2.46
C VAL A 74 9.55 11.25 -2.86
N ALA A 75 8.72 11.00 -3.88
CA ALA A 75 7.69 11.92 -4.33
C ALA A 75 6.69 12.30 -3.21
N MET A 76 6.26 11.33 -2.38
CA MET A 76 5.40 11.58 -1.22
C MET A 76 6.11 12.31 -0.09
N ARG A 77 7.44 12.22 0.02
CA ARG A 77 8.20 12.98 1.02
C ARG A 77 8.34 14.44 0.59
N GLU A 78 8.55 14.70 -0.70
CA GLU A 78 8.61 16.04 -1.29
C GLU A 78 7.24 16.72 -1.32
N ARG A 79 6.20 15.97 -1.68
CA ARG A 79 4.81 16.42 -1.76
C ARG A 79 3.90 15.47 -0.97
N PRO A 80 3.76 15.65 0.36
CA PRO A 80 2.94 14.80 1.24
C PRO A 80 1.49 14.56 0.80
N MET A 81 0.86 15.50 0.08
CA MET A 81 -0.50 15.33 -0.44
C MET A 81 -0.56 14.46 -1.70
N SER A 82 0.57 14.01 -2.26
CA SER A 82 0.61 13.27 -3.52
C SER A 82 -0.23 12.00 -3.50
N TRP A 83 -0.20 11.24 -2.41
CA TRP A 83 -1.02 10.04 -2.29
C TRP A 83 -2.50 10.40 -2.32
N THR A 84 -2.95 11.23 -1.38
CA THR A 84 -4.36 11.66 -1.27
C THR A 84 -4.87 12.20 -2.60
N TRP A 85 -4.12 13.11 -3.25
CA TRP A 85 -4.53 13.71 -4.52
C TRP A 85 -4.71 12.70 -5.65
N ASN A 86 -3.77 11.74 -5.78
CA ASN A 86 -3.81 10.75 -6.86
C ASN A 86 -4.81 9.62 -6.61
N THR A 87 -5.27 9.43 -5.37
CA THR A 87 -6.22 8.37 -4.99
C THR A 87 -7.65 8.86 -4.73
N ALA A 88 -7.85 10.16 -4.48
CA ALA A 88 -9.14 10.77 -4.14
C ALA A 88 -10.21 10.69 -5.26
N GLY A 89 -9.80 10.43 -6.51
CA GLY A 89 -10.70 10.47 -7.67
C GLY A 89 -11.26 11.87 -7.98
N PRO A 90 -12.09 12.03 -9.02
CA PRO A 90 -12.57 13.35 -9.44
C PRO A 90 -13.35 14.10 -8.36
N GLN A 91 -14.24 13.39 -7.63
CA GLN A 91 -15.04 13.98 -6.56
C GLN A 91 -14.17 14.49 -5.40
N GLY A 92 -13.20 13.68 -4.95
CA GLY A 92 -12.29 14.08 -3.88
C GLY A 92 -11.33 15.19 -4.31
N GLN A 93 -10.86 15.18 -5.55
CA GLN A 93 -10.05 16.27 -6.12
C GLN A 93 -10.83 17.59 -6.16
N ALA A 94 -12.09 17.56 -6.62
CA ALA A 94 -12.96 18.74 -6.63
C ALA A 94 -13.21 19.27 -5.20
N TRP A 95 -13.48 18.36 -4.24
CA TRP A 95 -13.67 18.73 -2.84
C TRP A 95 -12.41 19.37 -2.23
N ILE A 96 -11.21 18.85 -2.52
CA ILE A 96 -9.94 19.44 -2.07
C ILE A 96 -9.77 20.84 -2.65
N LEU A 97 -9.93 21.01 -3.97
CA LEU A 97 -9.76 22.31 -4.65
C LEU A 97 -10.74 23.36 -4.13
N ALA A 98 -12.00 22.97 -3.90
CA ALA A 98 -13.02 23.87 -3.34
C ALA A 98 -12.63 24.41 -1.96
N HIS A 99 -11.91 23.62 -1.15
CA HIS A 99 -11.43 24.04 0.16
C HIS A 99 -10.12 24.81 0.11
N VAL A 100 -9.20 24.46 -0.80
CA VAL A 100 -7.98 25.25 -1.06
C VAL A 100 -8.34 26.69 -1.42
N ALA A 101 -9.31 26.89 -2.32
CA ALA A 101 -9.76 28.21 -2.74
C ALA A 101 -10.32 29.06 -1.59
N LYS A 102 -10.92 28.43 -0.56
CA LYS A 102 -11.45 29.12 0.63
C LYS A 102 -10.38 29.48 1.66
N LEU A 103 -9.27 28.74 1.67
CA LEU A 103 -8.20 28.87 2.67
C LEU A 103 -7.10 29.84 2.24
N ASP A 104 -7.18 30.39 1.02
CA ASP A 104 -6.18 31.29 0.42
C ASP A 104 -4.74 30.75 0.55
N LEU A 105 -4.60 29.42 0.41
CA LEU A 105 -3.31 28.75 0.44
C LEU A 105 -2.72 28.73 -0.97
N ASP A 106 -1.46 29.13 -1.09
CA ASP A 106 -0.65 28.90 -2.29
C ASP A 106 -0.27 27.41 -2.39
N TRP A 107 -1.27 26.61 -2.70
CA TRP A 107 -1.17 25.17 -2.87
C TRP A 107 -1.57 24.79 -4.29
N THR A 108 -0.69 24.09 -4.98
CA THR A 108 -0.96 23.52 -6.30
C THR A 108 -1.09 22.01 -6.21
N PRO A 109 -1.94 21.39 -7.03
CA PRO A 109 -2.01 19.93 -7.15
C PRO A 109 -0.63 19.29 -7.36
N PRO A 110 -0.26 18.25 -6.59
CA PRO A 110 0.98 17.54 -6.81
C PRO A 110 0.95 16.79 -8.15
N PRO A 111 2.12 16.59 -8.78
CA PRO A 111 2.19 15.82 -10.02
C PRO A 111 1.71 14.37 -9.83
N PRO A 112 1.43 13.65 -10.93
CA PRO A 112 1.13 12.23 -10.87
C PRO A 112 2.23 11.46 -10.15
N LEU A 113 1.85 10.51 -9.29
CA LEU A 113 2.83 9.64 -8.65
C LEU A 113 3.52 8.76 -9.72
N PRO A 114 4.83 8.48 -9.58
CA PRO A 114 5.54 7.59 -10.48
C PRO A 114 4.79 6.27 -10.67
N THR A 115 4.60 5.87 -11.92
CA THR A 115 3.97 4.60 -12.26
C THR A 115 4.82 3.46 -11.72
N PRO A 116 4.25 2.54 -10.92
CA PRO A 116 4.97 1.34 -10.49
C PRO A 116 5.42 0.54 -11.72
N TYR A 117 6.57 -0.12 -11.64
CA TYR A 117 6.95 -1.07 -12.66
C TYR A 117 5.92 -2.21 -12.71
N VAL A 118 5.48 -2.60 -13.91
CA VAL A 118 4.70 -3.82 -14.11
C VAL A 118 5.55 -5.03 -13.73
N VAL A 119 6.79 -5.06 -14.25
CA VAL A 119 7.81 -6.04 -13.88
C VAL A 119 9.07 -5.27 -13.49
N LEU A 120 9.63 -5.57 -12.31
CA LEU A 120 10.89 -4.94 -11.92
C LEU A 120 12.01 -5.33 -12.90
N PRO A 121 12.84 -4.37 -13.33
CA PRO A 121 14.00 -4.69 -14.16
C PRO A 121 14.93 -5.66 -13.42
N PRO A 122 15.72 -6.47 -14.16
CA PRO A 122 16.68 -7.36 -13.54
C PRO A 122 17.73 -6.57 -12.76
N PHE A 123 18.18 -7.13 -11.63
CA PHE A 123 19.24 -6.49 -10.85
C PHE A 123 20.54 -6.41 -11.63
N THR A 124 21.19 -5.25 -11.55
CA THR A 124 22.58 -5.08 -11.98
C THR A 124 23.51 -6.00 -11.18
N LEU A 125 24.68 -6.34 -11.74
CA LEU A 125 25.66 -7.17 -11.05
C LEU A 125 26.04 -6.59 -9.67
N GLN A 126 26.26 -5.27 -9.60
CA GLN A 126 26.58 -4.57 -8.35
C GLN A 126 25.46 -4.71 -7.29
N GLN A 127 24.20 -4.60 -7.71
CA GLN A 127 23.06 -4.81 -6.81
C GLN A 127 22.99 -6.25 -6.32
N ARG A 128 23.16 -7.24 -7.22
CA ARG A 128 23.19 -8.65 -6.85
C ARG A 128 24.26 -8.93 -5.79
N MET A 129 25.48 -8.45 -6.00
CA MET A 129 26.59 -8.62 -5.06
C MET A 129 26.28 -7.96 -3.70
N ARG A 130 25.72 -6.75 -3.68
CA ARG A 130 25.30 -6.07 -2.44
C ARG A 130 24.23 -6.84 -1.69
N PHE A 131 23.24 -7.40 -2.39
CA PHE A 131 22.14 -8.15 -1.78
C PHE A 131 22.56 -9.50 -1.21
N LEU A 132 23.61 -10.10 -1.77
CA LEU A 132 24.21 -11.29 -1.18
C LEU A 132 24.90 -11.03 0.15
N ALA A 133 25.31 -9.79 0.47
CA ALA A 133 25.99 -9.50 1.74
C ALA A 133 25.02 -9.38 2.94
N ARG A 134 23.74 -9.06 2.71
CA ARG A 134 22.80 -8.75 3.79
C ARG A 134 21.39 -9.27 3.50
N TRP A 135 20.86 -10.06 4.43
CA TRP A 135 19.45 -10.45 4.43
C TRP A 135 18.57 -9.22 4.71
N PRO A 136 17.47 -9.00 3.98
CA PRO A 136 16.73 -7.75 4.08
C PRO A 136 15.88 -7.62 5.35
N VAL A 137 15.47 -8.73 5.97
CA VAL A 137 14.62 -8.74 7.18
C VAL A 137 15.40 -9.12 8.42
N GLY A 138 14.90 -8.76 9.61
CA GLY A 138 15.56 -9.01 10.90
C GLY A 138 15.44 -10.45 11.41
N THR A 139 15.37 -11.45 10.53
CA THR A 139 15.25 -12.86 10.93
C THR A 139 16.63 -13.48 11.20
N PRO A 140 16.72 -14.54 12.02
CA PRO A 140 17.98 -15.23 12.31
C PRO A 140 18.70 -15.63 11.02
N ARG A 141 20.02 -15.42 10.97
CA ARG A 141 20.90 -15.53 9.79
C ARG A 141 20.91 -16.90 9.09
N GLU A 142 20.30 -17.91 9.69
CA GLU A 142 20.50 -19.33 9.37
C GLU A 142 19.29 -20.04 8.77
N GLN A 143 18.12 -19.40 8.70
CA GLN A 143 16.91 -20.07 8.21
C GLN A 143 16.66 -19.80 6.72
N ARG A 144 16.29 -20.85 5.98
CA ARG A 144 15.65 -20.73 4.68
C ARG A 144 14.24 -20.18 4.87
N VAL A 145 14.15 -18.85 4.93
CA VAL A 145 12.91 -18.15 5.28
C VAL A 145 12.04 -17.82 4.07
N LEU A 146 12.45 -18.13 2.85
CA LEU A 146 11.60 -17.97 1.67
C LEU A 146 11.07 -19.33 1.23
N LYS A 147 9.75 -19.42 1.19
CA LYS A 147 9.00 -20.63 0.87
C LYS A 147 8.25 -20.45 -0.44
N VAL A 148 8.12 -21.54 -1.20
CA VAL A 148 7.21 -21.58 -2.34
C VAL A 148 5.79 -21.57 -1.80
N TYR A 149 4.95 -20.74 -2.42
CA TYR A 149 3.55 -20.56 -2.08
C TYR A 149 2.75 -20.88 -3.34
N ASP A 150 2.46 -22.16 -3.56
CA ASP A 150 1.78 -22.61 -4.76
C ASP A 150 0.34 -22.11 -4.84
N ASN A 151 -0.26 -22.22 -6.03
CA ASN A 151 -1.61 -21.71 -6.30
C ASN A 151 -2.68 -22.38 -5.44
N THR A 152 -2.53 -23.66 -5.11
CA THR A 152 -3.46 -24.40 -4.24
C THR A 152 -3.43 -23.83 -2.82
N THR A 153 -2.24 -23.64 -2.28
CA THR A 153 -2.01 -23.07 -0.94
C THR A 153 -2.43 -21.61 -0.88
N LEU A 154 -2.17 -20.84 -1.93
CA LEU A 154 -2.62 -19.46 -2.06
C LEU A 154 -4.14 -19.38 -2.08
N ALA A 155 -4.82 -20.22 -2.86
CA ALA A 155 -6.28 -20.25 -2.94
C ALA A 155 -6.93 -20.65 -1.60
N ALA A 156 -6.32 -21.56 -0.85
CA ALA A 156 -6.81 -21.95 0.47
C ALA A 156 -6.76 -20.80 1.49
N HIS A 157 -5.67 -20.02 1.51
CA HIS A 157 -5.48 -18.93 2.46
C HIS A 157 -5.99 -17.56 1.98
N SER A 158 -6.21 -17.41 0.68
CA SER A 158 -6.66 -16.17 0.06
C SER A 158 -7.52 -16.47 -1.18
N PRO A 159 -8.75 -16.97 -0.99
CA PRO A 159 -9.63 -17.34 -2.10
C PRO A 159 -9.88 -16.20 -3.09
N GLN A 160 -9.88 -14.95 -2.63
CA GLN A 160 -10.01 -13.76 -3.46
C GLN A 160 -8.87 -13.56 -4.47
N LEU A 161 -7.74 -14.24 -4.29
CA LEU A 161 -6.61 -14.23 -5.24
C LEU A 161 -6.73 -15.31 -6.31
N ALA A 162 -7.61 -16.29 -6.13
CA ALA A 162 -7.84 -17.34 -7.12
C ALA A 162 -8.29 -16.72 -8.45
N GLY A 163 -7.59 -17.06 -9.53
CA GLY A 163 -7.86 -16.51 -10.87
C GLY A 163 -7.30 -15.10 -11.13
N LEU A 164 -6.70 -14.44 -10.13
CA LEU A 164 -5.98 -13.16 -10.32
C LEU A 164 -4.47 -13.37 -10.52
N VAL A 165 -3.94 -14.44 -9.97
CA VAL A 165 -2.53 -14.81 -10.09
C VAL A 165 -2.27 -15.72 -11.29
N ASP A 166 -1.05 -15.66 -11.81
CA ASP A 166 -0.60 -16.50 -12.93
C ASP A 166 -0.53 -17.97 -12.48
N PRO A 167 -1.32 -18.88 -13.09
CA PRO A 167 -1.38 -20.27 -12.66
C PRO A 167 -0.10 -21.06 -12.96
N GLY A 168 0.73 -20.59 -13.89
CA GLY A 168 1.91 -21.29 -14.39
C GLY A 168 3.21 -20.94 -13.66
N VAL A 169 3.17 -20.11 -12.63
CA VAL A 169 4.37 -19.60 -11.95
C VAL A 169 4.31 -19.81 -10.44
N GLU A 170 5.48 -19.99 -9.85
CA GLU A 170 5.61 -20.02 -8.39
C GLU A 170 5.43 -18.63 -7.79
N HIS A 171 4.76 -18.58 -6.64
CA HIS A 171 4.78 -17.42 -5.77
C HIS A 171 5.62 -17.70 -4.54
N TYR A 172 6.00 -16.63 -3.85
CA TYR A 172 6.95 -16.73 -2.74
C TYR A 172 6.42 -16.02 -1.51
N VAL A 173 6.62 -16.64 -0.35
CA VAL A 173 6.26 -16.09 0.95
C VAL A 173 7.46 -16.11 1.88
N PHE A 174 7.62 -15.05 2.68
CA PHE A 174 8.63 -15.00 3.73
C PHE A 174 8.19 -14.11 4.89
N PRO A 175 8.65 -14.37 6.13
CA PRO A 175 8.37 -13.52 7.28
C PRO A 175 8.96 -12.12 7.05
N ASP A 176 8.14 -11.09 7.18
CA ASP A 176 8.55 -9.68 7.12
C ASP A 176 7.92 -8.94 8.30
N PRO A 177 8.35 -9.27 9.54
CA PRO A 177 7.69 -8.79 10.74
C PRO A 177 7.78 -7.27 10.82
N SER A 178 6.65 -6.64 11.14
CA SER A 178 6.59 -5.24 11.52
C SER A 178 7.10 -5.08 12.97
N PRO A 179 7.71 -3.95 13.36
CA PRO A 179 8.03 -3.69 14.77
C PRO A 179 6.79 -3.71 15.69
N TYR A 180 5.59 -3.66 15.12
CA TYR A 180 4.32 -3.75 15.84
C TYR A 180 3.78 -5.19 16.00
N ASP A 181 4.41 -6.20 15.39
CA ASP A 181 3.92 -7.58 15.38
C ASP A 181 4.50 -8.46 16.51
N ALA A 182 5.30 -7.90 17.42
CA ALA A 182 6.06 -8.67 18.43
C ALA A 182 5.18 -9.52 19.38
N GLN A 183 3.86 -9.27 19.45
CA GLN A 183 2.92 -9.96 20.32
C GLN A 183 1.95 -10.89 19.58
N SER A 184 2.05 -10.99 18.26
CA SER A 184 1.15 -11.84 17.47
C SER A 184 1.58 -13.30 17.54
N ALA A 185 0.64 -14.21 17.79
CA ALA A 185 0.85 -15.66 17.68
C ALA A 185 1.09 -16.10 16.22
N GLU A 186 0.62 -15.31 15.26
CA GLU A 186 0.83 -15.52 13.83
C GLU A 186 1.99 -14.68 13.29
N LEU A 187 2.69 -15.22 12.30
CA LEU A 187 3.73 -14.53 11.56
C LEU A 187 3.09 -13.62 10.50
N LEU A 188 3.45 -12.32 10.51
CA LEU A 188 3.19 -11.46 9.36
C LEU A 188 4.20 -11.80 8.25
N CYS A 189 3.69 -12.36 7.17
CA CYS A 189 4.48 -12.77 6.01
C CYS A 189 4.22 -11.84 4.83
N ARG A 190 5.27 -11.48 4.10
CA ARG A 190 5.16 -10.81 2.80
C ARG A 190 5.04 -11.85 1.69
N LEU A 191 4.11 -11.61 0.79
CA LEU A 191 3.92 -12.35 -0.46
C LEU A 191 4.55 -11.58 -1.62
N LEU A 192 5.28 -12.29 -2.47
CA LEU A 192 5.65 -11.87 -3.82
C LEU A 192 4.82 -12.69 -4.80
N LEU A 193 3.87 -12.02 -5.44
CA LEU A 193 2.91 -12.62 -6.37
C LEU A 193 3.24 -12.19 -7.80
N ARG A 194 2.91 -13.07 -8.75
CA ARG A 194 2.89 -12.75 -10.16
C ARG A 194 1.46 -12.89 -10.66
N MET A 195 0.96 -11.82 -11.24
CA MET A 195 -0.43 -11.69 -11.67
C MET A 195 -0.61 -12.23 -13.08
N VAL A 196 -1.86 -12.52 -13.48
CA VAL A 196 -2.19 -13.05 -14.81
C VAL A 196 -1.77 -12.14 -15.97
N ASP A 197 -1.66 -10.84 -15.73
CA ASP A 197 -1.16 -9.84 -16.69
C ASP A 197 0.38 -9.75 -16.72
N GLY A 198 1.06 -10.63 -15.98
CA GLY A 198 2.50 -10.65 -15.82
C GLY A 198 3.04 -9.66 -14.78
N ALA A 199 2.19 -8.86 -14.12
CA ALA A 199 2.64 -7.91 -13.13
C ALA A 199 3.19 -8.60 -11.88
N GLU A 200 4.25 -8.04 -11.30
CA GLU A 200 4.72 -8.42 -9.97
C GLU A 200 4.10 -7.50 -8.92
N VAL A 201 3.44 -8.10 -7.94
CA VAL A 201 2.81 -7.37 -6.85
C VAL A 201 3.20 -7.97 -5.51
N THR A 202 3.08 -7.16 -4.46
CA THR A 202 3.25 -7.64 -3.09
C THR A 202 1.94 -7.65 -2.33
N SER A 203 1.82 -8.58 -1.41
CA SER A 203 0.74 -8.61 -0.42
C SER A 203 1.31 -9.01 0.94
N HIS A 204 0.45 -9.04 1.96
CA HIS A 204 0.79 -9.63 3.23
C HIS A 204 -0.26 -10.68 3.59
N VAL A 205 0.18 -11.72 4.29
CA VAL A 205 -0.68 -12.77 4.85
C VAL A 205 -0.20 -13.07 6.26
N ARG A 206 -1.13 -13.36 7.17
CA ARG A 206 -0.77 -13.90 8.48
C ARG A 206 -0.83 -15.43 8.41
N LEU A 207 0.23 -16.08 8.88
CA LEU A 207 0.33 -17.53 8.89
C LEU A 207 0.74 -18.00 10.29
N ALA A 208 0.14 -19.09 10.75
CA ALA A 208 0.65 -19.81 11.91
C ALA A 208 2.10 -20.27 11.63
N PRO A 209 3.01 -20.25 12.62
CA PRO A 209 4.40 -20.68 12.45
C PRO A 209 4.53 -22.10 11.86
N GLU A 210 3.64 -23.02 12.24
CA GLU A 210 3.62 -24.42 11.80
C GLU A 210 3.25 -24.53 10.32
N VAL A 211 2.23 -23.76 9.89
CA VAL A 211 1.82 -23.67 8.49
C VAL A 211 2.98 -23.15 7.65
N PHE A 212 3.63 -22.08 8.10
CA PHE A 212 4.79 -21.54 7.40
C PHE A 212 5.98 -22.51 7.34
N ALA A 213 6.26 -23.22 8.44
CA ALA A 213 7.34 -24.20 8.51
C ALA A 213 7.12 -25.35 7.51
N ALA A 214 5.88 -25.81 7.35
CA ALA A 214 5.48 -26.89 6.45
C ALA A 214 5.60 -26.55 4.96
N LEU A 215 5.64 -25.26 4.58
CA LEU A 215 5.75 -24.88 3.18
C LEU A 215 7.07 -25.34 2.53
N PRO A 216 7.07 -25.67 1.23
CA PRO A 216 8.28 -26.11 0.52
C PRO A 216 9.38 -25.06 0.54
N SER A 217 10.60 -25.50 0.86
CA SER A 217 11.81 -24.66 0.86
C SER A 217 12.80 -25.11 -0.22
N SER A 218 12.32 -25.22 -1.46
CA SER A 218 13.09 -25.67 -2.64
C SER A 218 13.99 -24.59 -3.24
N VAL A 219 13.77 -23.31 -2.92
CA VAL A 219 14.51 -22.19 -3.51
C VAL A 219 15.96 -22.16 -2.98
N PRO A 220 16.99 -22.12 -3.85
CA PRO A 220 18.38 -21.99 -3.42
C PRO A 220 18.63 -20.69 -2.64
N PHE A 221 19.51 -20.73 -1.64
CA PHE A 221 19.73 -19.62 -0.69
C PHE A 221 20.03 -18.26 -1.34
N TRP A 222 20.90 -18.24 -2.36
CA TRP A 222 21.21 -17.00 -3.09
C TRP A 222 19.98 -16.44 -3.81
N ARG A 223 19.12 -17.32 -4.36
CA ARG A 223 17.86 -16.93 -5.02
C ARG A 223 16.84 -16.45 -4.02
N GLN A 224 16.79 -17.03 -2.81
CA GLN A 224 15.94 -16.53 -1.73
C GLN A 224 16.29 -15.07 -1.38
N ARG A 225 17.59 -14.75 -1.25
CA ARG A 225 18.05 -13.37 -0.98
C ARG A 225 17.57 -12.41 -2.06
N LEU A 226 17.79 -12.76 -3.33
CA LEU A 226 17.39 -11.92 -4.44
C LEU A 226 15.87 -11.72 -4.51
N LEU A 227 15.09 -12.77 -4.29
CA LEU A 227 13.62 -12.69 -4.31
C LEU A 227 13.08 -11.86 -3.13
N ALA A 228 13.65 -11.98 -1.93
CA ALA A 228 13.25 -11.17 -0.79
C ALA A 228 13.56 -9.68 -1.02
N HIS A 229 14.72 -9.36 -1.59
CA HIS A 229 15.05 -7.98 -2.00
C HIS A 229 14.15 -7.49 -3.12
N ARG A 230 13.80 -8.35 -4.10
CA ARG A 230 12.86 -8.04 -5.18
C ARG A 230 11.48 -7.72 -4.64
N ALA A 231 10.93 -8.58 -3.78
CA ALA A 231 9.67 -8.34 -3.10
C ALA A 231 9.68 -7.02 -2.31
N ARG A 232 10.79 -6.68 -1.67
CA ARG A 232 10.94 -5.39 -1.01
C ARG A 232 11.17 -4.23 -1.95
N LEU A 233 11.46 -4.40 -3.23
CA LEU A 233 11.57 -3.31 -4.20
C LEU A 233 10.31 -3.14 -5.05
N VAL A 234 9.43 -4.14 -5.08
CA VAL A 234 8.12 -4.04 -5.74
C VAL A 234 7.34 -2.93 -5.03
N GLU A 235 7.03 -1.88 -5.79
CA GLU A 235 6.27 -0.72 -5.29
C GLU A 235 4.75 -0.96 -5.34
N ARG A 236 4.31 -1.92 -6.16
CA ARG A 236 2.89 -2.22 -6.39
C ARG A 236 2.42 -3.26 -5.39
N ASP A 237 1.51 -2.87 -4.51
CA ASP A 237 0.77 -3.84 -3.70
C ASP A 237 -0.46 -4.35 -4.44
N LEU A 238 -1.05 -5.43 -3.91
CA LEU A 238 -2.24 -6.06 -4.46
C LEU A 238 -3.41 -5.07 -4.60
N GLY A 239 -3.63 -4.19 -3.61
CA GLY A 239 -4.73 -3.23 -3.63
C GLY A 239 -4.57 -2.19 -4.75
N LEU A 240 -3.34 -1.70 -4.95
CA LEU A 240 -3.00 -0.81 -6.06
C LEU A 240 -3.22 -1.48 -7.41
N TRP A 241 -2.79 -2.74 -7.55
CA TRP A 241 -2.98 -3.50 -8.80
C TRP A 241 -4.47 -3.70 -9.12
N THR A 242 -5.27 -4.16 -8.16
CA THR A 242 -6.72 -4.38 -8.37
C THR A 242 -7.40 -3.08 -8.79
N ARG A 243 -7.12 -1.97 -8.11
CA ARG A 243 -7.69 -0.67 -8.45
C ARG A 243 -7.34 -0.21 -9.86
N ASP A 244 -6.09 -0.38 -10.28
CA ASP A 244 -5.66 0.01 -11.62
C ASP A 244 -6.34 -0.86 -12.68
N ARG A 245 -6.52 -2.16 -12.42
CA ARG A 245 -7.24 -3.09 -13.30
C ARG A 245 -8.70 -2.65 -13.48
N ASP A 246 -9.39 -2.32 -12.39
CA ASP A 246 -10.80 -1.93 -12.43
C ASP A 246 -11.01 -0.59 -13.17
N ARG A 247 -10.00 0.30 -13.17
CA ARG A 247 -10.00 1.52 -14.00
C ARG A 247 -9.86 1.23 -15.49
N VAL A 248 -9.16 0.16 -15.87
CA VAL A 248 -9.07 -0.27 -17.27
C VAL A 248 -10.38 -0.91 -17.69
N SER A 249 -10.96 -1.78 -16.86
CA SER A 249 -12.23 -2.45 -17.14
C SER A 249 -13.43 -1.51 -17.25
N SER A 250 -13.42 -0.37 -16.55
CA SER A 250 -14.50 0.64 -16.64
C SER A 250 -14.39 1.58 -17.84
N ARG A 251 -13.33 1.47 -18.65
CA ARG A 251 -13.11 2.26 -19.87
C ARG A 251 -13.31 1.46 -21.16
N ALA A 252 -13.47 0.15 -21.06
CA ALA A 252 -13.77 -0.76 -22.16
C ALA A 252 -15.27 -1.00 -22.25
#